data_AF-A0A975SPX6-F1
#
_entry.id   AF-A0A975SPX6-F1
#
_cell.length_a   1.000
_cell.length_b   1.000
_cell.length_c   1.000
_cell.angle_alpha   90.00
_cell.angle_beta   90.00
_cell.angle_gamma   90.00
#
_symmetry.space_group_name_H-M   'P 1'
#
loop_
_entity.id
_entity.type
_entity.pdbx_description
1 polymer ?
#
loop_
_entity_poly.entity_id
_entity_poly.type
_entity_poly.pdbx_seq_one_letter_code
_entity_poly.pdbx_strand_id
1 'polypeptide(L)'
;MKKKSNNLIVLNLMLFLFSTSSLAVEIQKKIPAVIVDGKLKTPDFVQYFQDKKRVPSCYIEGEDMKRVNIIIFDDDDDQDYSNCNGIFPPKIIFHNGVTYAVFEFLEEETKGVISSHYFYVKLKPNGFDYCNNSEELSMRVKINKSTKASNVEALSSLGCSTDPQ
;
A
#
# COMPACT_ATOMS: atom_id res chain seq x y z
N MET A 1 33.92 57.65 34.64
CA MET A 1 32.55 57.22 35.01
C MET A 1 32.18 56.03 34.14
N LYS A 2 31.84 54.88 34.75
CA LYS A 2 31.42 53.63 34.09
C LYS A 2 29.96 53.74 33.61
N LYS A 3 29.66 53.28 32.39
CA LYS A 3 28.31 52.90 31.93
C LYS A 3 28.48 51.87 30.80
N LYS A 4 28.52 50.58 31.14
CA LYS A 4 27.43 49.58 31.12
C LYS A 4 26.90 49.27 29.70
N SER A 5 27.25 48.06 29.28
CA SER A 5 26.82 47.28 28.12
C SER A 5 25.30 47.18 27.98
N ASN A 6 24.82 47.19 26.74
CA ASN A 6 23.55 46.60 26.35
C ASN A 6 23.81 45.65 25.17
N ASN A 7 24.02 44.37 25.48
CA ASN A 7 23.90 43.29 24.49
C ASN A 7 22.42 43.11 24.19
N LEU A 8 21.98 43.59 23.02
CA LEU A 8 20.66 43.27 22.47
C LEU A 8 20.80 41.98 21.65
N ILE A 9 20.61 40.83 22.30
CA ILE A 9 20.44 39.55 21.61
C ILE A 9 19.01 39.53 21.10
N VAL A 10 18.82 39.89 19.83
CA VAL A 10 17.57 39.69 19.11
C VAL A 10 17.50 38.20 18.74
N LEU A 11 16.89 37.41 19.63
CA LEU A 11 16.58 36.01 19.35
C LEU A 11 15.34 35.99 18.44
N ASN A 12 15.57 36.03 17.12
CA ASN A 12 14.53 35.77 16.12
C ASN A 12 14.07 34.31 16.30
N LEU A 13 12.95 34.13 16.98
CA LEU A 13 12.23 32.87 17.05
C LEU A 13 11.62 32.61 15.67
N MET A 14 12.39 31.96 14.79
CA MET A 14 11.87 31.35 13.56
C MET A 14 10.89 30.25 13.98
N LEU A 15 9.61 30.60 14.06
CA LEU A 15 8.51 29.64 14.02
C LEU A 15 8.52 29.00 12.63
N PHE A 16 9.27 27.91 12.50
CA PHE A 16 9.03 26.94 11.44
C PHE A 16 7.63 26.37 11.67
N LEU A 17 6.64 26.99 11.02
CA LEU A 17 5.38 26.33 10.72
C LEU A 17 5.73 25.17 9.80
N PHE A 18 5.98 24.01 10.39
CA PHE A 18 5.82 22.75 9.67
C PHE A 18 4.34 22.67 9.29
N SER A 19 4.01 23.15 8.10
CA SER A 19 2.80 22.74 7.41
C SER A 19 2.92 21.22 7.24
N THR A 20 2.41 20.50 8.22
CA THR A 20 2.01 19.12 8.03
C THR A 20 0.80 19.21 7.11
N SER A 21 1.04 19.21 5.81
CA SER A 21 0.02 18.96 4.80
C SER A 21 -0.52 17.57 5.10
N SER A 22 -1.47 17.50 6.02
CA SER A 22 -2.37 16.37 6.14
C SER A 22 -3.07 16.31 4.79
N LEU A 23 -2.56 15.47 3.88
CA LEU A 23 -3.23 15.12 2.64
C LEU A 23 -4.66 14.72 3.04
N ALA A 24 -5.64 15.54 2.69
CA ALA A 24 -7.03 15.21 2.91
C ALA A 24 -7.34 13.99 2.04
N VAL A 25 -7.51 12.83 2.67
CA VAL A 25 -7.78 11.57 2.00
C VAL A 25 -9.26 11.25 2.19
N GLU A 26 -9.99 11.14 1.09
CA GLU A 26 -11.39 10.68 1.11
C GLU A 26 -11.41 9.16 0.89
N ILE A 27 -11.79 8.39 1.91
CA ILE A 27 -11.89 6.94 1.80
C ILE A 27 -13.17 6.60 1.03
N GLN A 28 -13.02 5.92 -0.12
CA GLN A 28 -14.15 5.37 -0.88
C GLN A 28 -14.59 4.02 -0.34
N LYS A 29 -13.64 3.12 -0.09
CA LYS A 29 -13.90 1.75 0.33
C LYS A 29 -12.79 1.26 1.24
N LYS A 30 -13.17 0.59 2.32
CA LYS A 30 -12.25 -0.08 3.24
C LYS A 30 -12.68 -1.51 3.45
N ILE A 31 -11.77 -2.45 3.23
CA ILE A 31 -11.91 -3.86 3.59
C ILE A 31 -11.12 -4.04 4.88
N PRO A 32 -11.81 -4.37 5.99
CA PRO A 32 -11.13 -4.51 7.27
C PRO A 32 -10.26 -5.76 7.30
N ALA A 33 -9.22 -5.68 8.10
CA ALA A 33 -8.35 -6.77 8.46
C ALA A 33 -9.12 -7.98 9.01
N VAL A 34 -8.68 -9.17 8.61
CA VAL A 34 -9.26 -10.44 9.03
C VAL A 34 -8.25 -11.22 9.86
N ILE A 35 -8.73 -11.85 10.94
CA ILE A 35 -7.92 -12.75 11.76
C ILE A 35 -7.88 -14.13 11.07
N VAL A 36 -6.67 -14.63 10.86
CA VAL A 36 -6.36 -15.92 10.25
C VAL A 36 -5.80 -16.85 11.33
N ASP A 37 -6.39 -18.03 11.46
CA ASP A 37 -5.99 -19.08 12.42
C ASP A 37 -5.83 -18.59 13.88
N GLY A 38 -6.59 -17.55 14.26
CA GLY A 38 -6.61 -16.97 15.61
C GLY A 38 -5.33 -16.26 16.04
N LYS A 39 -4.33 -16.14 15.16
CA LYS A 39 -2.98 -15.64 15.53
C LYS A 39 -2.37 -14.67 14.52
N LEU A 40 -2.78 -14.75 13.26
CA LEU A 40 -2.29 -13.90 12.19
C LEU A 40 -3.39 -12.91 11.80
N LYS A 41 -3.01 -11.76 11.26
CA LYS A 41 -3.96 -10.75 10.83
C LYS A 41 -3.55 -10.19 9.48
N THR A 42 -4.49 -10.08 8.56
CA THR A 42 -4.25 -9.38 7.29
C THR A 42 -4.20 -7.87 7.52
N PRO A 43 -3.53 -7.08 6.68
CA PRO A 43 -3.72 -5.64 6.69
C PRO A 43 -5.13 -5.25 6.25
N ASP A 44 -5.53 -4.02 6.59
CA ASP A 44 -6.68 -3.35 5.97
C ASP A 44 -6.36 -3.08 4.49
N PHE A 45 -7.35 -3.17 3.60
CA PHE A 45 -7.21 -2.75 2.21
C PHE A 45 -8.11 -1.55 1.94
N VAL A 46 -7.53 -0.42 1.52
CA VAL A 46 -8.22 0.86 1.42
C VAL A 46 -8.11 1.42 0.01
N GLN A 47 -9.25 1.83 -0.53
CA GLN A 47 -9.40 2.61 -1.75
C GLN A 47 -9.81 4.03 -1.37
N TYR A 48 -9.14 5.02 -1.94
CA TYR A 48 -9.28 6.41 -1.53
C TYR A 48 -9.00 7.39 -2.66
N PHE A 49 -9.50 8.62 -2.54
CA PHE A 49 -9.07 9.74 -3.35
C PHE A 49 -8.00 10.55 -2.62
N GLN A 50 -6.95 10.88 -3.36
CA GLN A 50 -5.99 11.91 -2.94
C GLN A 50 -6.61 13.29 -3.14
N ASP A 51 -6.21 14.26 -2.31
CA ASP A 51 -6.66 15.64 -2.47
C ASP A 51 -6.39 16.15 -3.90
N LYS A 52 -7.39 16.81 -4.49
CA LYS A 52 -7.38 17.35 -5.86
C LYS A 52 -7.24 16.32 -7.00
N LYS A 53 -7.10 15.03 -6.72
CA LYS A 53 -7.10 13.98 -7.75
C LYS A 53 -8.53 13.50 -8.02
N ARG A 54 -8.82 13.17 -9.27
CA ARG A 54 -10.16 12.74 -9.74
C ARG A 54 -10.32 11.23 -9.82
N VAL A 55 -9.24 10.50 -9.61
CA VAL A 55 -9.14 9.05 -9.79
C VAL A 55 -8.70 8.40 -8.48
N PRO A 56 -9.25 7.23 -8.12
CA PRO A 56 -8.96 6.57 -6.86
C PRO A 56 -7.59 5.87 -6.86
N SER A 57 -6.91 5.94 -5.72
CA SER A 57 -5.71 5.18 -5.35
C SER A 57 -6.06 4.06 -4.37
N CYS A 58 -5.12 3.14 -4.12
CA CYS A 58 -5.28 2.19 -3.03
C CYS A 58 -3.97 1.81 -2.32
N TYR A 59 -4.09 1.52 -1.03
CA TYR A 59 -3.01 1.07 -0.17
C TYR A 59 -3.49 -0.05 0.76
N ILE A 60 -2.55 -0.82 1.29
CA ILE A 60 -2.78 -1.67 2.46
C ILE A 60 -2.14 -1.05 3.71
N GLU A 61 -2.76 -1.26 4.87
CA GLU A 61 -2.33 -0.68 6.14
C GLU A 61 -2.29 -1.73 7.25
N GLY A 62 -1.13 -1.85 7.89
CA GLY A 62 -0.92 -2.70 9.06
C GLY A 62 -1.43 -2.09 10.35
N GLU A 63 -1.42 -2.87 11.44
CA GLU A 63 -1.81 -2.39 12.77
C GLU A 63 -0.90 -1.30 13.32
N ASP A 64 0.37 -1.27 12.88
CA ASP A 64 1.34 -0.22 13.21
C ASP A 64 1.14 1.06 12.38
N MET A 65 0.02 1.14 11.65
CA MET A 65 -0.29 2.21 10.70
C MET A 65 0.76 2.41 9.62
N LYS A 66 1.61 1.42 9.37
CA LYS A 66 2.45 1.41 8.18
C LYS A 66 1.59 1.16 6.97
N ARG A 67 1.66 2.09 6.03
CA ARG A 67 0.97 2.05 4.75
C ARG A 67 1.92 1.61 3.67
N VAL A 68 1.42 0.77 2.77
CA VAL A 68 2.07 0.51 1.50
C VAL A 68 1.10 0.76 0.38
N ASN A 69 1.49 1.73 -0.43
CA ASN A 69 0.77 2.13 -1.60
C ASN A 69 0.88 1.02 -2.64
N ILE A 70 -0.27 0.63 -3.20
CA ILE A 70 -0.33 -0.36 -4.26
C ILE A 70 -0.43 0.38 -5.60
N ILE A 71 -1.33 1.36 -5.67
CA ILE A 71 -1.40 2.33 -6.76
C ILE A 71 -1.35 3.72 -6.12
N ILE A 72 -0.37 4.53 -6.52
CA ILE A 72 -0.24 5.95 -6.16
C ILE A 72 -0.05 6.77 -7.43
N PHE A 73 -0.69 7.93 -7.51
CA PHE A 73 -0.43 8.91 -8.57
C PHE A 73 0.64 9.88 -8.10
N ASP A 74 1.64 10.10 -8.94
CA ASP A 74 2.52 11.25 -8.78
C ASP A 74 1.78 12.55 -9.18
N ASP A 75 2.15 13.65 -8.54
CA ASP A 75 1.48 14.93 -8.74
C ASP A 75 1.70 15.51 -10.15
N ASP A 76 2.77 15.09 -10.83
CA ASP A 76 3.28 15.67 -12.08
C ASP A 76 2.98 14.85 -13.36
N ASP A 77 2.29 13.70 -13.25
CA ASP A 77 2.00 12.86 -14.41
C ASP A 77 0.56 13.04 -14.92
N ASP A 78 0.38 14.01 -15.81
CA ASP A 78 -0.89 14.27 -16.50
C ASP A 78 -1.29 13.12 -17.45
N GLN A 79 -0.39 12.17 -17.70
CA GLN A 79 -0.59 11.06 -18.64
C GLN A 79 -0.86 9.72 -17.95
N ASP A 80 -0.57 9.60 -16.66
CA ASP A 80 -0.80 8.35 -15.93
C ASP A 80 -2.29 8.20 -15.58
N TYR A 81 -2.94 7.25 -16.25
CA TYR A 81 -4.36 6.96 -16.09
C TYR A 81 -4.62 5.82 -15.09
N SER A 82 -3.56 5.14 -14.61
CA SER A 82 -3.65 3.95 -13.77
C SER A 82 -4.38 4.22 -12.46
N ASN A 83 -5.66 3.85 -12.40
CA ASN A 83 -6.47 4.05 -11.20
C ASN A 83 -6.95 2.76 -10.56
N CYS A 84 -7.04 2.78 -9.23
CA CYS A 84 -7.54 1.67 -8.45
C CYS A 84 -9.07 1.68 -8.46
N ASN A 85 -9.67 1.05 -9.47
CA ASN A 85 -11.10 1.06 -9.73
C ASN A 85 -11.90 0.11 -8.81
N GLY A 86 -11.21 -0.82 -8.13
CA GLY A 86 -11.86 -1.67 -7.14
C GLY A 86 -10.90 -2.50 -6.30
N ILE A 87 -11.32 -2.79 -5.08
CA ILE A 87 -10.60 -3.67 -4.13
C ILE A 87 -11.49 -4.81 -3.64
N PHE A 88 -10.90 -5.98 -3.37
CA PHE A 88 -11.61 -7.20 -2.95
C PHE A 88 -11.03 -7.82 -1.67
N PRO A 89 -11.85 -8.60 -0.91
CA PRO A 89 -11.37 -9.28 0.30
C PRO A 89 -10.17 -10.18 0.03
N PRO A 90 -9.19 -10.25 0.96
CA PRO A 90 -8.01 -11.05 0.75
C PRO A 90 -8.32 -12.54 0.66
N LYS A 91 -7.66 -13.24 -0.26
CA LYS A 91 -7.64 -14.69 -0.31
C LYS A 91 -6.46 -15.19 0.53
N ILE A 92 -6.70 -16.14 1.42
CA ILE A 92 -5.66 -16.71 2.28
C ILE A 92 -5.08 -17.96 1.62
N ILE A 93 -3.76 -18.03 1.51
CA ILE A 93 -3.05 -19.18 0.94
C ILE A 93 -2.02 -19.69 1.94
N PHE A 94 -2.02 -21.00 2.19
CA PHE A 94 -1.00 -21.66 2.98
C PHE A 94 -0.06 -22.46 2.08
N HIS A 95 1.25 -22.20 2.18
CA HIS A 95 2.27 -22.87 1.39
C HIS A 95 3.55 -23.05 2.20
N ASN A 96 4.06 -24.29 2.30
CA ASN A 96 5.32 -24.63 2.99
C ASN A 96 5.43 -24.07 4.42
N GLY A 97 4.35 -24.13 5.20
CA GLY A 97 4.35 -23.60 6.57
C GLY A 97 4.22 -22.07 6.66
N VAL A 98 4.06 -21.38 5.54
CA VAL A 98 3.90 -19.94 5.45
C VAL A 98 2.47 -19.59 5.03
N THR A 99 1.89 -18.61 5.71
CA THR A 99 0.56 -18.07 5.39
C THR A 99 0.71 -16.76 4.64
N TYR A 100 0.07 -16.67 3.49
CA TYR A 100 0.01 -15.49 2.64
C TYR A 100 -1.41 -14.94 2.57
N ALA A 101 -1.53 -13.62 2.47
CA ALA A 101 -2.77 -12.97 2.04
C ALA A 101 -2.56 -12.37 0.65
N VAL A 102 -3.54 -12.60 -0.22
CA VAL A 102 -3.53 -12.14 -1.61
C VAL A 102 -4.66 -11.14 -1.80
N PHE A 103 -4.30 -9.90 -2.06
CA PHE A 103 -5.22 -8.79 -2.30
C PHE A 103 -5.41 -8.62 -3.80
N GLU A 104 -6.65 -8.73 -4.26
CA GLU A 104 -7.02 -8.48 -5.65
C GLU A 104 -7.51 -7.04 -5.79
N PHE A 105 -7.06 -6.34 -6.84
CA PHE A 105 -7.55 -5.02 -7.20
C PHE A 105 -7.77 -4.90 -8.70
N LEU A 106 -8.65 -3.97 -9.09
CA LEU A 106 -8.86 -3.58 -10.47
C LEU A 106 -8.07 -2.31 -10.74
N GLU A 107 -7.25 -2.36 -11.78
CA GLU A 107 -6.50 -1.24 -12.30
C GLU A 107 -7.07 -0.85 -13.67
N GLU A 108 -7.29 0.44 -13.88
CA GLU A 108 -7.63 0.98 -15.20
C GLU A 108 -6.42 1.73 -15.76
N GLU A 109 -5.50 1.02 -16.42
CA GLU A 109 -4.25 1.56 -16.97
C GLU A 109 -4.51 2.58 -18.10
N THR A 110 -5.60 2.40 -18.84
CA THR A 110 -6.05 3.31 -19.90
C THR A 110 -7.57 3.39 -19.89
N LYS A 111 -8.12 4.53 -20.33
CA LYS A 111 -9.56 4.79 -20.30
C LYS A 111 -10.36 3.68 -20.98
N GLY A 112 -11.15 2.95 -20.18
CA GLY A 112 -12.01 1.85 -20.60
C GLY A 112 -11.36 0.46 -20.56
N VAL A 113 -10.08 0.33 -20.19
CA VAL A 113 -9.37 -0.96 -20.08
C VAL A 113 -9.12 -1.27 -18.61
N ILE A 114 -9.90 -2.21 -18.06
CA ILE A 114 -9.80 -2.63 -16.68
C ILE A 114 -9.13 -4.01 -16.59
N SER A 115 -8.05 -4.09 -15.82
CA SER A 115 -7.29 -5.31 -15.56
C SER A 115 -7.38 -5.69 -14.07
N SER A 116 -7.34 -6.98 -13.77
CA SER A 116 -7.22 -7.49 -12.39
C SER A 116 -5.75 -7.74 -12.06
N HIS A 117 -5.31 -7.26 -10.90
CA HIS A 117 -3.95 -7.33 -10.38
C HIS A 117 -3.97 -7.91 -8.96
N TYR A 118 -2.82 -8.43 -8.52
CA TYR A 118 -2.71 -9.15 -7.26
C TYR A 118 -1.51 -8.67 -6.47
N PHE A 119 -1.74 -8.27 -5.23
CA PHE A 119 -0.72 -7.91 -4.27
C PHE A 119 -0.60 -8.99 -3.19
N TYR A 120 0.62 -9.48 -2.97
CA TYR A 120 0.88 -10.59 -2.05
C TYR A 120 1.60 -10.08 -0.80
N VAL A 121 1.14 -10.54 0.35
CA VAL A 121 1.86 -10.35 1.61
C VAL A 121 2.04 -11.68 2.33
N LYS A 122 3.17 -11.84 2.99
CA LYS A 122 3.41 -12.93 3.93
C LYS A 122 2.99 -12.49 5.32
N LEU A 123 2.06 -13.21 5.94
CA LEU A 123 1.56 -12.88 7.27
C LEU A 123 2.53 -13.33 8.36
N LYS A 124 2.63 -12.52 9.40
CA LYS A 124 3.39 -12.78 10.63
C LYS A 124 2.55 -12.45 11.86
N PRO A 125 2.89 -12.97 13.05
CA PRO A 125 2.14 -12.67 14.27
C PRO A 125 2.00 -11.17 14.59
N ASN A 126 3.00 -10.37 14.21
CA ASN A 126 3.07 -8.94 14.54
C ASN A 126 3.10 -8.04 13.29
N GLY A 127 2.45 -8.46 12.20
CA GLY A 127 2.42 -7.70 10.95
C GLY A 127 2.59 -8.59 9.73
N PHE A 128 3.25 -8.08 8.70
CA PHE A 128 3.41 -8.80 7.44
C PHE A 128 4.65 -8.32 6.68
N ASP A 129 5.12 -9.15 5.74
CA ASP A 129 6.12 -8.78 4.73
C ASP A 129 5.44 -8.56 3.39
N TYR A 130 5.88 -7.53 2.68
CA TYR A 130 5.50 -7.25 1.30
C TYR A 130 6.28 -8.18 0.39
N CYS A 131 5.62 -8.81 -0.57
CA CYS A 131 6.31 -9.70 -1.51
C CYS A 131 6.62 -8.94 -2.81
N ASN A 132 7.91 -8.88 -3.18
CA ASN A 132 8.38 -8.27 -4.42
C ASN A 132 7.86 -9.06 -5.65
N ASN A 133 7.77 -8.42 -6.82
CA ASN A 133 7.29 -9.01 -8.09
C ASN A 133 5.80 -9.44 -8.11
N SER A 134 4.93 -8.73 -7.38
CA SER A 134 3.47 -8.88 -7.45
C SER A 134 2.89 -8.73 -8.87
N GLU A 135 3.44 -7.82 -9.68
CA GLU A 135 3.08 -7.64 -11.09
C GLU A 135 3.43 -8.86 -11.96
N GLU A 136 4.63 -9.42 -11.81
CA GLU A 136 5.07 -10.60 -12.58
C GLU A 136 4.20 -11.83 -12.26
N LEU A 137 3.72 -11.93 -11.02
CA LEU A 137 2.76 -12.95 -10.59
C LEU A 137 1.37 -12.74 -11.17
N SER A 138 0.91 -11.50 -11.29
CA SER A 138 -0.40 -11.19 -11.88
C SER A 138 -0.49 -11.68 -13.34
N MET A 139 0.60 -11.57 -14.10
CA MET A 139 0.72 -12.10 -15.47
C MET A 139 0.73 -13.64 -15.49
N ARG A 140 1.46 -14.30 -14.58
CA ARG A 140 1.55 -15.77 -14.53
C ARG A 140 0.26 -16.44 -14.03
N VAL A 141 -0.48 -15.80 -13.12
CA VAL A 141 -1.80 -16.28 -12.63
C VAL A 141 -2.89 -16.09 -13.69
N LYS A 142 -2.85 -14.99 -14.48
CA LYS A 142 -3.78 -14.79 -15.62
C LYS A 142 -3.66 -15.90 -16.68
N ILE A 143 -2.45 -16.44 -16.90
CA ILE A 143 -2.21 -17.51 -17.89
C ILE A 143 -2.80 -18.86 -17.44
N ASN A 144 -2.93 -19.11 -16.14
CA ASN A 144 -3.37 -20.41 -15.62
C ASN A 144 -4.73 -20.33 -14.90
N LYS A 145 -5.80 -20.20 -15.68
CA LYS A 145 -7.19 -20.49 -15.22
C LYS A 145 -7.43 -21.98 -14.86
N SER A 146 -6.39 -22.80 -14.81
CA SER A 146 -6.46 -24.23 -14.53
C SER A 146 -5.36 -24.64 -13.56
N THR A 147 -5.76 -25.41 -12.53
CA THR A 147 -4.97 -26.23 -11.60
C THR A 147 -4.28 -25.54 -10.41
N LYS A 148 -4.66 -25.99 -9.20
CA LYS A 148 -4.07 -25.73 -7.87
C LYS A 148 -2.53 -25.82 -7.78
N ALA A 149 -1.85 -26.41 -8.76
CA ALA A 149 -0.41 -26.63 -8.74
C ALA A 149 0.43 -25.42 -9.23
N SER A 150 -0.08 -24.60 -10.16
CA SER A 150 0.72 -23.48 -10.72
C SER A 150 0.84 -22.29 -9.77
N ASN A 151 -0.16 -22.08 -8.90
CA ASN A 151 -0.12 -21.02 -7.88
C ASN A 151 0.92 -21.32 -6.80
N VAL A 152 1.24 -22.59 -6.57
CA VAL A 152 2.18 -23.07 -5.54
C VAL A 152 3.63 -22.79 -5.95
N GLU A 153 3.96 -23.01 -7.22
CA GLU A 153 5.30 -22.81 -7.76
C GLU A 153 5.67 -21.33 -7.84
N ALA A 154 4.72 -20.46 -8.21
CA ALA A 154 4.94 -19.03 -8.29
C ALA A 154 5.10 -18.36 -6.90
N LEU A 155 4.49 -18.93 -5.85
CA LEU A 155 4.69 -18.49 -4.46
C LEU A 155 6.08 -18.85 -3.93
N SER A 156 6.69 -19.94 -4.41
CA SER A 156 8.02 -20.36 -3.97
C SER A 156 9.15 -19.44 -4.45
N SER A 157 8.91 -18.65 -5.51
CA SER A 157 9.82 -17.64 -6.04
C SER A 157 9.64 -16.24 -5.44
N LEU A 158 8.66 -16.04 -4.54
CA LEU A 158 8.42 -14.74 -3.93
C LEU A 158 9.49 -14.41 -2.88
N GLY A 159 10.35 -13.45 -3.19
CA GLY A 159 11.12 -12.73 -2.18
C GLY A 159 10.20 -11.76 -1.45
N CYS A 160 10.01 -11.92 -0.14
CA CYS A 160 9.26 -10.96 0.67
C CYS A 160 10.19 -10.21 1.63
N SER A 161 9.95 -8.91 1.78
CA SER A 161 10.74 -7.96 2.56
C SER A 161 9.86 -7.19 3.55
N THR A 162 10.47 -6.73 4.63
CA THR A 162 9.83 -5.82 5.59
C THR A 162 9.77 -4.38 5.08
N ASP A 163 10.62 -4.03 4.11
CA ASP A 163 10.65 -2.70 3.49
C ASP A 163 9.86 -2.73 2.17
N PRO A 164 8.86 -1.85 2.00
CA PRO A 164 8.27 -1.58 0.69
C PRO A 164 9.33 -0.93 -0.21
N GLN A 165 9.59 -1.52 -1.37
CA GLN A 165 10.37 -0.87 -2.43
C GLN A 165 9.56 0.21 -3.13
#